data_AF-A0A4S2AQ57-F1
#
_entry.id   AF-A0A4S2AQ57-F1
#
_cell.length_a   1.000
_cell.length_b   1.000
_cell.length_c   1.000
_cell.angle_alpha   90.00
_cell.angle_beta   90.00
_cell.angle_gamma   90.00
#
_symmetry.space_group_name_H-M   'P 1'
#
loop_
_entity.id
_entity.type
_entity.pdbx_description
1 polymer ?
#
loop_
_entity_poly.entity_id
_entity_poly.type
_entity_poly.pdbx_seq_one_letter_code
_entity_poly.pdbx_strand_id
1 'polypeptide(L)'
;MTKTRFCDLHVCARHMGEVNTNTNNPEEAEIEQYSSEYLVPAVVGCRKGIFVPRELVDKLAKIVALFDVPDLTIGAFVTNVLVDHLMTNRDVINELTNRGNIKTAL
;
A
#
# COMPACT_ATOMS: atom_id res chain seq x y z
N MET A 1 -2.68 8.14 -35.54
CA MET A 1 -2.50 7.35 -34.30
C MET A 1 -3.87 6.93 -33.80
N THR A 2 -4.22 5.66 -33.94
CA THR A 2 -5.50 5.11 -33.46
C THR A 2 -5.46 5.07 -31.93
N LYS A 3 -6.36 5.80 -31.27
CA LYS A 3 -6.43 5.92 -29.81
C LYS A 3 -6.89 4.55 -29.24
N THR A 4 -5.95 3.73 -28.79
CA THR A 4 -6.27 2.43 -28.16
C THR A 4 -7.02 2.68 -26.85
N ARG A 5 -8.20 2.05 -26.67
CA ARG A 5 -8.91 2.07 -25.38
C ARG A 5 -8.10 1.19 -24.41
N PHE A 6 -7.48 1.83 -23.41
CA PHE A 6 -6.39 1.24 -22.62
C PHE A 6 -6.85 0.31 -21.49
N CYS A 7 -8.11 0.44 -21.05
CA CYS A 7 -8.68 -0.38 -19.98
C CYS A 7 -9.58 -1.47 -20.58
N ASP A 8 -8.97 -2.52 -21.14
CA ASP A 8 -9.69 -3.74 -21.52
C ASP A 8 -9.48 -4.76 -20.40
N LEU A 9 -10.41 -4.75 -19.43
CA LEU A 9 -10.29 -5.53 -18.18
C LEU A 9 -10.43 -7.05 -18.38
N HIS A 10 -10.55 -7.53 -19.64
CA HIS A 10 -10.58 -8.95 -19.99
C HIS A 10 -9.41 -9.76 -19.41
N VAL A 11 -8.28 -9.11 -19.10
CA VAL A 11 -7.10 -9.77 -18.52
C VAL A 11 -7.24 -10.03 -17.00
N CYS A 12 -8.15 -9.35 -16.31
CA CYS A 12 -8.41 -9.59 -14.89
C CYS A 12 -9.57 -10.58 -14.72
N ALA A 13 -9.26 -11.83 -14.39
CA ALA A 13 -10.19 -12.98 -14.28
C ALA A 13 -11.30 -12.87 -13.19
N ARG A 14 -11.69 -11.67 -12.76
CA ARG A 14 -12.74 -11.44 -11.74
C ARG A 14 -14.09 -11.00 -12.28
N HIS A 15 -14.24 -10.74 -13.59
CA HIS A 15 -15.53 -10.43 -14.20
C HIS A 15 -15.65 -11.18 -15.54
N MET A 16 -16.35 -12.32 -15.54
CA MET A 16 -16.70 -13.05 -16.76
C MET A 16 -18.17 -12.82 -17.12
N GLY A 17 -18.55 -11.56 -17.32
CA GLY A 17 -19.82 -11.18 -17.94
C GLY A 17 -19.55 -10.55 -19.30
N GLU A 18 -20.47 -10.69 -20.25
CA GLU A 18 -20.43 -9.92 -21.51
C GLU A 18 -20.43 -8.43 -21.18
N VAL A 19 -19.26 -7.80 -21.29
CA VAL A 19 -19.17 -6.34 -21.26
C VAL A 19 -19.65 -5.86 -22.61
N ASN A 20 -20.83 -5.24 -22.64
CA ASN A 20 -21.33 -4.61 -23.84
C ASN A 20 -20.38 -3.47 -24.23
N THR A 21 -19.49 -3.74 -25.18
CA THR A 21 -18.54 -2.77 -25.73
C THR A 21 -19.12 -1.95 -26.88
N ASN A 22 -20.45 -1.98 -27.08
CA ASN A 22 -21.10 -1.26 -28.19
C ASN A 22 -20.95 0.26 -28.03
N THR A 23 -19.87 0.77 -28.64
CA THR A 23 -19.90 1.77 -29.71
C THR A 23 -20.59 3.11 -29.48
N ASN A 24 -20.63 3.62 -28.25
CA ASN A 24 -20.69 5.08 -28.05
C ASN A 24 -19.51 5.53 -27.19
N ASN A 25 -18.99 6.74 -27.47
CA ASN A 25 -18.13 7.40 -26.49
C ASN A 25 -19.00 7.77 -25.28
N PRO A 26 -18.46 7.73 -24.05
CA PRO A 26 -19.20 8.17 -22.88
C PRO A 26 -19.67 9.61 -23.08
N GLU A 27 -20.87 9.92 -22.58
CA GLU A 27 -21.39 11.28 -22.64
C GLU A 27 -20.54 12.20 -21.77
N GLU A 28 -20.47 13.49 -22.11
CA GLU A 28 -19.66 14.46 -21.34
C GLU A 28 -20.06 14.49 -19.86
N ALA A 29 -21.36 14.30 -19.56
CA ALA A 29 -21.87 14.22 -18.19
C ALA A 29 -21.33 12.99 -17.42
N GLU A 30 -21.14 11.85 -18.08
CA GLU A 30 -20.58 10.64 -17.46
C GLU A 30 -19.08 10.84 -17.17
N ILE A 31 -18.37 11.53 -18.06
CA ILE A 31 -16.96 11.89 -17.88
C ILE A 31 -16.80 12.86 -16.70
N GLU A 32 -17.66 13.87 -16.61
CA GLU A 32 -17.67 14.86 -15.53
C GLU A 32 -18.01 14.22 -14.18
N GLN A 33 -19.03 13.35 -14.15
CA GLN A 33 -19.39 12.60 -12.95
C GLN A 33 -18.23 11.72 -12.49
N TYR A 34 -17.66 10.90 -13.37
CA TYR A 34 -16.53 10.04 -13.01
C TYR A 34 -15.34 10.84 -12.47
N SER A 35 -15.04 11.98 -13.10
CA SER A 35 -13.93 12.84 -12.70
C SER A 35 -14.16 13.44 -11.30
N SER A 36 -15.36 13.92 -11.04
CA SER A 36 -15.73 14.51 -9.74
C SER A 36 -15.85 13.47 -8.61
N GLU A 37 -16.07 12.20 -8.93
CA GLU A 37 -16.23 11.14 -7.93
C GLU A 37 -14.91 10.41 -7.64
N TYR A 38 -14.15 10.08 -8.68
CA TYR A 38 -13.00 9.17 -8.58
C TYR A 38 -11.64 9.82 -8.87
N LEU A 39 -11.61 10.99 -9.49
CA LEU A 39 -10.38 11.69 -9.85
C LEU A 39 -10.12 12.93 -8.97
N VAL A 40 -10.78 13.02 -7.83
CA VAL A 40 -10.57 14.09 -6.86
C VAL A 40 -9.37 13.75 -5.97
N PRO A 41 -8.35 14.63 -5.87
CA PRO A 41 -7.23 14.43 -4.97
C PRO A 41 -7.70 14.36 -3.51
N ALA A 42 -7.48 13.22 -2.86
CA ALA A 42 -7.64 13.08 -1.42
C ALA A 42 -6.28 13.24 -0.72
N VAL A 43 -6.25 13.95 0.41
CA VAL A 43 -5.05 14.05 1.23
C VAL A 43 -4.84 12.70 1.93
N VAL A 44 -4.00 11.87 1.34
CA VAL A 44 -3.45 10.70 2.03
C VAL A 44 -2.36 11.23 2.95
N GLY A 45 -2.51 11.05 4.27
CA GLY A 45 -1.52 11.50 5.25
C GLY A 45 -0.11 10.98 4.97
N CYS A 46 0.90 11.54 5.64
CA CYS A 46 2.31 11.23 5.39
C CYS A 46 2.65 9.75 5.68
N ARG A 47 2.62 8.90 4.65
CA ARG A 47 3.05 7.51 4.71
C ARG A 47 4.36 7.37 3.96
N LYS A 48 5.34 6.69 4.56
CA LYS A 48 6.54 6.23 3.86
C LYS A 48 6.52 4.71 3.81
N GLY A 49 6.61 4.17 2.59
CA GLY A 49 6.76 2.73 2.40
C GLY A 49 8.20 2.31 2.69
N ILE A 50 8.35 1.13 3.28
CA ILE A 50 9.62 0.40 3.31
C ILE A 50 9.51 -0.79 2.38
N PHE A 51 10.61 -1.15 1.71
CA PHE A 51 10.66 -2.35 0.89
C PHE A 51 11.04 -3.54 1.77
N VAL A 52 10.25 -4.61 1.69
CA VAL A 52 10.41 -5.82 2.48
C VAL A 52 10.34 -7.02 1.53
N PRO A 53 11.11 -8.10 1.76
CA PRO A 53 11.02 -9.29 0.91
C PRO A 53 9.59 -9.82 0.80
N ARG A 54 9.18 -10.20 -0.41
CA ARG A 54 7.83 -10.70 -0.70
C ARG A 54 7.44 -11.86 0.21
N GLU A 55 8.34 -12.82 0.39
CA GLU A 55 8.10 -13.99 1.25
C GLU A 55 7.80 -13.62 2.71
N LEU A 56 8.37 -12.51 3.20
CA LEU A 56 8.07 -12.03 4.55
C LEU A 56 6.68 -11.43 4.61
N VAL A 57 6.28 -10.63 3.61
CA VAL A 57 4.91 -10.09 3.51
C VAL A 57 3.89 -11.22 3.44
N ASP A 58 4.16 -12.26 2.65
CA ASP A 58 3.28 -13.43 2.52
C ASP A 58 3.11 -14.20 3.84
N LYS A 59 4.19 -14.31 4.64
CA LYS A 59 4.13 -14.89 5.98
C LYS A 59 3.34 -14.01 6.94
N LEU A 60 3.57 -12.71 6.94
CA LEU A 60 2.85 -11.75 7.78
C LEU A 60 1.35 -11.73 7.47
N ALA A 61 0.98 -11.80 6.19
CA ALA A 61 -0.42 -11.87 5.76
C ALA A 61 -1.14 -13.08 6.36
N LYS A 62 -0.49 -14.26 6.36
CA LYS A 62 -1.04 -15.48 6.98
C LYS A 62 -1.19 -15.31 8.49
N ILE A 63 -0.18 -14.76 9.17
CA ILE A 63 -0.21 -14.57 10.63
C ILE A 63 -1.35 -13.62 11.02
N VAL A 64 -1.43 -12.45 10.39
CA VAL A 64 -2.45 -11.45 10.68
C VAL A 64 -3.85 -12.00 10.43
N ALA A 65 -4.04 -12.74 9.34
CA ALA A 65 -5.32 -13.39 9.04
C ALA A 65 -5.71 -14.44 10.09
N LEU A 66 -4.74 -15.19 10.63
CA LEU A 66 -5.00 -16.22 11.65
C LEU A 66 -5.34 -15.65 13.03
N PHE A 67 -4.93 -14.41 13.33
CA PHE A 67 -5.24 -13.79 14.61
C PHE A 67 -6.70 -13.37 14.75
N ASP A 68 -7.42 -13.22 13.64
CA ASP A 68 -8.85 -12.86 13.61
C ASP A 68 -9.18 -11.61 14.45
N VAL A 69 -8.25 -10.65 14.48
CA VAL A 69 -8.41 -9.38 15.18
C VAL A 69 -9.06 -8.38 14.22
N PRO A 70 -10.24 -7.83 14.53
CA PRO A 70 -10.89 -6.82 13.71
C PRO A 70 -9.95 -5.65 13.41
N ASP A 71 -9.91 -5.23 12.14
CA ASP A 71 -9.14 -4.08 11.63
C ASP A 71 -7.61 -4.17 11.80
N LEU A 72 -7.07 -5.32 12.22
CA LEU A 72 -5.62 -5.51 12.28
C LEU A 72 -5.06 -5.68 10.85
N THR A 73 -4.33 -4.67 10.39
CA THR A 73 -3.61 -4.73 9.11
C THR A 73 -2.17 -5.20 9.29
N ILE A 74 -1.54 -5.70 8.22
CA ILE A 74 -0.10 -5.99 8.21
C ILE A 74 0.70 -4.75 8.63
N GLY A 75 0.31 -3.58 8.13
CA GLY A 75 0.95 -2.30 8.49
C GLY A 75 0.87 -2.04 9.99
N ALA A 76 -0.33 -2.13 10.58
CA ALA A 76 -0.52 -1.93 12.02
C ALA A 76 0.27 -2.95 12.85
N PHE A 77 0.24 -4.23 12.48
CA PHE A 77 1.01 -5.28 13.15
C PHE A 77 2.51 -5.01 13.12
N VAL A 78 3.06 -4.71 11.94
CA VAL A 78 4.50 -4.40 11.77
C VAL A 78 4.88 -3.13 12.53
N THR A 79 4.05 -2.09 12.51
CA THR A 79 4.30 -0.88 13.30
C THR A 79 4.39 -1.18 14.79
N ASN A 80 3.48 -1.99 15.34
CA ASN A 80 3.51 -2.38 16.76
C ASN A 80 4.79 -3.13 17.12
N VAL A 81 5.20 -4.10 16.29
CA VAL A 81 6.45 -4.86 16.48
C VAL A 81 7.67 -3.93 16.44
N LEU A 82 7.71 -2.98 15.49
CA LEU A 82 8.83 -2.04 15.40
C LEU A 82 8.88 -1.10 16.61
N VAL A 83 7.75 -0.59 17.08
CA VAL A 83 7.69 0.27 18.27
C VAL A 83 8.18 -0.50 19.50
N ASP A 84 7.68 -1.71 19.72
CA ASP A 84 8.11 -2.56 20.83
C ASP A 84 9.61 -2.88 20.76
N HIS A 85 10.11 -3.25 19.59
CA HIS A 85 11.53 -3.51 19.39
C HIS A 85 12.40 -2.28 19.75
N LEU A 86 12.01 -1.09 19.27
CA LEU A 86 12.76 0.15 19.54
C LEU A 86 12.71 0.55 21.01
N MET A 87 11.56 0.36 21.67
CA MET A 87 11.42 0.66 23.10
C MET A 87 12.20 -0.32 23.96
N THR A 88 12.06 -1.62 23.71
CA THR A 88 12.74 -2.69 24.46
C THR A 88 14.26 -2.61 24.33
N ASN A 89 14.76 -2.21 23.15
CA ASN A 89 16.20 -2.17 22.87
C ASN A 89 16.78 -0.75 22.93
N ARG A 90 16.03 0.23 23.47
CA ARG A 90 16.38 1.65 23.46
C ARG A 90 17.80 1.94 23.94
N ASP A 91 18.20 1.39 25.08
CA ASP A 91 19.49 1.68 25.69
C ASP A 91 20.65 1.13 24.87
N VAL A 92 20.49 -0.10 24.35
CA VAL A 92 21.47 -0.74 23.47
C VAL A 92 21.61 0.06 22.16
N ILE A 93 20.50 0.45 21.55
CA ILE A 93 20.49 1.27 20.33
C ILE A 93 21.22 2.59 20.59
N ASN A 94 20.86 3.30 21.67
CA ASN A 94 21.48 4.57 22.03
C ASN A 94 23.00 4.44 22.25
N GLU A 95 23.43 3.41 22.97
CA GLU A 95 24.85 3.17 23.21
C GLU A 95 25.62 2.87 21.91
N LEU A 96 25.06 2.05 21.03
CA LEU A 96 25.65 1.76 19.72
C LEU A 96 25.71 3.01 18.83
N THR A 97 24.65 3.82 18.81
CA THR A 97 24.62 5.10 18.08
C THR A 97 25.67 6.07 18.63
N ASN A 98 25.81 6.17 19.95
CA ASN A 98 26.82 7.03 20.58
C ASN A 98 28.24 6.61 20.20
N ARG A 99 28.54 5.31 20.25
CA ARG A 99 29.85 4.77 19.80
C ARG A 99 30.10 5.00 18.31
N GLY A 100 29.08 4.89 17.48
CA GLY A 100 29.16 5.17 16.04
C GLY A 100 29.43 6.64 15.75
N ASN A 101 28.80 7.55 16.50
CA ASN A 101 29.04 8.99 16.37
C ASN A 101 30.47 9.38 16.76
N ILE A 102 31.04 8.75 17.79
CA ILE A 102 32.44 8.98 18.20
C ILE A 102 33.43 8.56 17.10
N LYS A 103 33.15 7.49 16.35
CA LYS A 103 34.00 7.04 15.24
C LYS A 103 33.96 7.94 14.01
N THR A 104 32.92 8.75 13.86
CA THR A 104 32.74 9.65 12.70
C THR A 104 33.23 11.08 13.00
N ALA A 105 33.55 11.37 14.26
CA ALA A 105 34.01 12.68 14.74
C ALA A 105 35.54 12.79 14.94
N LEU A 106 36.29 11.76 14.54
CA LEU A 106 37.77 11.69 14.51
C LEU A 106 38.24 11.64 13.05
#